data_AF-A0A1M7MRW5-F1
#
_entry.id   AF-A0A1M7MRW5-F1
#
_cell.length_a   1.000
_cell.length_b   1.000
_cell.length_c   1.000
_cell.angle_alpha   90.00
_cell.angle_beta   90.00
_cell.angle_gamma   90.00
#
_symmetry.space_group_name_H-M   'P 1'
#
loop_
_entity.id
_entity.type
_entity.pdbx_description
1 polymer ?
#
loop_
_entity_poly.entity_id
_entity_poly.type
_entity_poly.pdbx_seq_one_letter_code
_entity_poly.pdbx_strand_id
1 'polypeptide(L)'
;MKKIFLFGLAISMATLGLTSCNDDHDQLTDSRVTYFANLELLGDDVIELNVGDTFVDPGFVATEGEEDITSKVKVTGTVDTSKGGFYTLSYSVSNKDNFSVEASRLVMVKNPNSLASAYYGESQYGSRHYYNSPITITDRGNGTYLIDDLVGGFYCYGRYPGYEPTYDFHCEAILKLNADNSIELVQVGSWYWAPDFPTITSGTYDPATGTVTLIEDFGGSPLKVVLTK
;
A
#
# COMPACT_ATOMS: atom_id res chain seq x y z
N MET A 1 17.61 17.17 87.35
CA MET A 1 17.36 17.57 85.95
C MET A 1 17.99 16.58 84.96
N LYS A 2 17.65 15.27 85.01
CA LYS A 2 18.10 14.28 84.00
C LYS A 2 17.06 13.18 83.68
N LYS A 3 15.99 13.04 84.48
CA LYS A 3 14.99 11.96 84.32
C LYS A 3 13.74 12.33 83.49
N ILE A 4 13.46 13.62 83.29
CA ILE A 4 12.33 14.10 82.47
C ILE A 4 12.68 14.14 80.97
N PHE A 5 13.95 14.32 80.62
CA PHE A 5 14.39 14.29 79.22
C PHE A 5 14.40 12.87 78.61
N LEU A 6 14.56 11.82 79.42
CA LEU A 6 14.55 10.44 78.91
C LEU A 6 13.15 9.93 78.53
N PHE A 7 12.08 10.42 79.17
CA PHE A 7 10.71 10.03 78.82
C PHE A 7 10.18 10.76 77.58
N GLY A 8 10.59 12.01 77.34
CA GLY A 8 10.23 12.75 76.13
C GLY A 8 10.88 12.19 74.85
N LEU A 9 12.14 11.73 74.97
CA LEU A 9 12.86 11.12 73.85
C LEU A 9 12.31 9.73 73.48
N ALA A 10 11.84 8.95 74.46
CA ALA A 10 11.23 7.65 74.22
C ALA A 10 9.85 7.75 73.54
N ILE A 11 9.08 8.81 73.81
CA ILE A 11 7.77 9.06 73.19
C ILE A 11 7.92 9.59 71.75
N SER A 12 8.94 10.42 71.49
CA SER A 12 9.25 10.90 70.13
C SER A 12 9.80 9.79 69.20
N MET A 13 10.44 8.77 69.76
CA MET A 13 10.99 7.64 69.00
C MET A 13 9.97 6.51 68.77
N ALA A 14 8.87 6.49 69.53
CA ALA A 14 7.76 5.55 69.35
C ALA A 14 6.76 6.00 68.26
N THR A 15 6.66 7.29 67.94
CA THR A 15 5.75 7.81 66.89
C THR A 15 6.35 7.77 65.49
N LEU A 16 7.65 7.52 65.36
CA LEU A 16 8.35 7.39 64.07
C LEU A 16 8.41 5.94 63.57
N GLY A 17 7.93 4.96 64.36
CA GLY A 17 8.04 3.53 64.06
C GLY A 17 6.86 2.92 63.30
N LEU A 18 5.84 3.70 62.92
CA LEU A 18 4.67 3.20 62.16
C LEU A 18 4.53 3.82 60.76
N THR A 19 5.59 4.41 60.22
CA THR A 19 5.69 4.54 58.76
C THR A 19 6.01 3.16 58.21
N SER A 20 4.97 2.33 58.10
CA SER A 20 4.97 1.24 57.13
C SER A 20 5.32 1.89 55.80
N CYS A 21 6.47 1.56 55.22
CA CYS A 21 6.65 1.78 53.80
C CYS A 21 5.50 1.02 53.14
N ASN A 22 4.50 1.74 52.64
CA ASN A 22 3.63 1.14 51.66
C ASN A 22 4.57 0.80 50.50
N ASP A 23 4.87 -0.48 50.31
CA ASP A 23 5.27 -0.99 49.01
C ASP A 23 4.03 -0.89 48.11
N ASP A 24 3.53 0.34 47.88
CA ASP A 24 2.59 0.68 46.80
C ASP A 24 3.34 0.58 45.47
N HIS A 25 4.00 -0.54 45.26
CA HIS A 25 4.43 -1.02 43.96
C HIS A 25 3.24 -1.56 43.15
N ASP A 26 2.01 -1.38 43.62
CA ASP A 26 0.78 -1.63 42.85
C ASP A 26 0.62 -0.68 41.66
N GLN A 27 1.42 0.39 41.57
CA GLN A 27 1.39 1.33 40.44
C GLN A 27 2.04 0.79 39.14
N LEU A 28 2.42 -0.48 39.07
CA LEU A 28 2.81 -1.16 37.83
C LEU A 28 1.86 -2.30 37.42
N THR A 29 0.63 -2.32 37.93
CA THR A 29 -0.33 -3.41 37.65
C THR A 29 -1.56 -3.02 36.81
N ASP A 30 -1.65 -1.80 36.26
CA ASP A 30 -2.74 -1.40 35.33
C ASP A 30 -2.62 -2.03 33.92
N SER A 31 -1.96 -3.17 33.83
CA SER A 31 -1.95 -3.98 32.61
C SER A 31 -3.27 -4.72 32.51
N ARG A 32 -4.00 -4.52 31.41
CA ARG A 32 -5.19 -5.29 31.09
C ARG A 32 -4.94 -6.19 29.89
N VAL A 33 -5.57 -7.36 29.89
CA VAL A 33 -5.59 -8.23 28.71
C VAL A 33 -6.47 -7.57 27.66
N THR A 34 -5.86 -7.20 26.53
CA THR A 34 -6.60 -6.77 25.34
C THR A 34 -6.76 -7.95 24.38
N TYR A 35 -7.92 -8.02 23.74
CA TYR A 35 -8.18 -8.98 22.68
C TYR A 35 -8.16 -8.20 21.37
N PHE A 36 -7.16 -8.44 20.53
CA PHE A 36 -7.12 -7.80 19.21
C PHE A 36 -8.24 -8.33 18.33
N ALA A 37 -8.74 -7.47 17.44
CA ALA A 37 -9.66 -7.91 16.41
C ALA A 37 -8.92 -8.80 15.39
N ASN A 38 -9.60 -9.84 14.91
CA ASN A 38 -9.24 -10.57 13.71
C ASN A 38 -10.15 -10.09 12.58
N LEU A 39 -9.59 -9.77 11.41
CA LEU A 39 -10.33 -9.35 10.22
C LEU A 39 -9.86 -10.22 9.06
N GLU A 40 -10.82 -10.90 8.42
CA GLU A 40 -10.56 -11.80 7.30
C GLU A 40 -11.44 -11.38 6.12
N LEU A 41 -10.82 -11.16 4.96
CA LEU A 41 -11.55 -10.95 3.72
C LEU A 41 -11.98 -12.31 3.16
N LEU A 42 -13.23 -12.41 2.71
CA LEU A 42 -13.72 -13.61 2.03
C LEU A 42 -13.34 -13.51 0.55
N GLY A 43 -12.90 -14.58 -0.10
CA GLY A 43 -12.49 -14.54 -1.51
C GLY A 43 -11.12 -13.89 -1.74
N ASP A 44 -10.81 -13.56 -2.99
CA ASP A 44 -9.45 -13.17 -3.39
C ASP A 44 -9.05 -11.76 -2.90
N ASP A 45 -7.77 -11.59 -2.60
CA ASP A 45 -7.17 -10.28 -2.27
C ASP A 45 -7.08 -9.37 -3.52
N VAL A 46 -6.96 -9.98 -4.69
CA VAL A 46 -6.97 -9.30 -5.99
C VAL A 46 -8.11 -9.83 -6.85
N ILE A 47 -8.99 -8.93 -7.30
CA ILE A 47 -10.13 -9.28 -8.17
C ILE A 47 -9.94 -8.61 -9.53
N GLU A 48 -9.89 -9.43 -10.58
CA GLU A 48 -9.79 -8.95 -11.95
C GLU A 48 -11.17 -8.86 -12.61
N LEU A 49 -11.45 -7.72 -13.23
CA LEU A 49 -12.68 -7.43 -13.95
C LEU A 49 -12.36 -6.80 -15.31
N ASN A 50 -13.23 -6.98 -16.30
CA ASN A 50 -13.18 -6.17 -17.50
C ASN A 50 -13.96 -4.86 -17.29
N VAL A 51 -13.63 -3.83 -18.08
CA VAL A 51 -14.43 -2.60 -18.13
C VAL A 51 -15.89 -2.93 -18.44
N GLY A 52 -16.79 -2.40 -17.61
CA GLY A 52 -18.24 -2.61 -17.70
C GLY A 52 -18.76 -3.78 -16.87
N ASP A 53 -17.89 -4.65 -16.34
CA ASP A 53 -18.32 -5.70 -15.44
C ASP A 53 -18.88 -5.11 -14.13
N THR A 54 -19.75 -5.86 -13.47
CA THR A 54 -20.27 -5.49 -12.14
C THR A 54 -19.32 -6.02 -11.07
N PHE A 55 -18.79 -5.12 -10.25
CA PHE A 55 -18.09 -5.51 -9.03
C PHE A 55 -19.08 -5.86 -7.93
N VAL A 56 -18.94 -7.06 -7.35
CA VAL A 56 -19.64 -7.49 -6.14
C VAL A 56 -18.57 -7.85 -5.13
N ASP A 57 -18.54 -7.16 -4.00
CA ASP A 57 -17.60 -7.46 -2.92
C ASP A 57 -17.91 -8.85 -2.34
N PRO A 58 -16.97 -9.82 -2.37
CA PRO A 58 -17.13 -11.11 -1.72
C PRO A 58 -17.39 -11.04 -0.21
N GLY A 59 -17.11 -9.91 0.43
CA GLY A 59 -17.36 -9.67 1.84
C GLY A 59 -16.17 -9.98 2.73
N PHE A 60 -16.44 -9.97 4.04
CA PHE A 60 -15.44 -10.06 5.11
C PHE A 60 -16.12 -10.53 6.40
N VAL A 61 -15.31 -11.06 7.31
CA VAL A 61 -15.72 -11.41 8.69
C VAL A 61 -14.74 -10.79 9.67
N ALA A 62 -15.23 -10.40 10.85
CA ALA A 62 -14.37 -9.89 11.90
C ALA A 62 -14.80 -10.38 13.28
N THR A 63 -13.82 -10.70 14.14
CA THR A 63 -14.06 -11.15 15.52
C THR A 63 -13.15 -10.44 16.52
N GLU A 64 -13.62 -10.27 17.76
CA GLU A 64 -12.80 -9.87 18.91
C GLU A 64 -12.93 -10.94 20.00
N GLY A 65 -11.92 -11.83 20.10
CA GLY A 65 -12.06 -13.05 20.90
C GLY A 65 -13.16 -13.96 20.33
N GLU A 66 -14.23 -14.16 21.09
CA GLU A 66 -15.41 -14.94 20.67
C GLU A 66 -16.57 -14.07 20.14
N GLU A 67 -16.47 -12.74 20.19
CA GLU A 67 -17.51 -11.81 19.73
C GLU A 67 -17.39 -11.59 18.21
N ASP A 68 -18.52 -11.69 17.48
CA ASP A 68 -18.62 -11.25 16.09
C ASP A 68 -18.79 -9.72 16.03
N ILE A 69 -17.84 -9.06 15.36
CA ILE A 69 -17.81 -7.61 15.18
C ILE A 69 -17.87 -7.21 13.70
N THR A 70 -18.27 -8.13 12.81
CA THR A 70 -18.32 -7.91 11.36
C THR A 70 -19.11 -6.66 10.97
N SER A 71 -20.22 -6.37 11.66
CA SER A 71 -21.03 -5.17 11.40
C SER A 71 -20.34 -3.85 11.80
N LYS A 72 -19.24 -3.91 12.55
CA LYS A 72 -18.43 -2.75 12.95
C LYS A 72 -17.32 -2.44 11.95
N VAL A 73 -17.08 -3.32 10.98
CA VAL A 73 -16.07 -3.10 9.93
C VAL A 73 -16.47 -1.90 9.08
N LYS A 74 -15.54 -0.97 8.94
CA LYS A 74 -15.65 0.17 8.05
C LYS A 74 -14.98 -0.15 6.72
N VAL A 75 -15.70 0.01 5.63
CA VAL A 75 -15.17 -0.11 4.28
C VAL A 75 -14.98 1.27 3.67
N THR A 76 -13.83 1.51 3.05
CA THR A 76 -13.50 2.75 2.34
C THR A 76 -12.89 2.43 0.97
N GLY A 77 -12.93 3.41 0.07
CA GLY A 77 -12.57 3.23 -1.34
C GLY A 77 -13.82 3.03 -2.22
N THR A 78 -13.62 3.14 -3.53
CA THR A 78 -14.68 2.97 -4.53
C THR A 78 -14.10 2.32 -5.77
N VAL A 79 -14.84 1.39 -6.37
CA VAL A 79 -14.46 0.72 -7.62
C VAL A 79 -15.25 1.35 -8.77
N ASP A 80 -14.56 2.00 -9.71
CA ASP A 80 -15.16 2.50 -10.96
C ASP A 80 -14.89 1.51 -12.09
N THR A 81 -15.82 0.60 -12.35
CA THR A 81 -15.66 -0.41 -13.41
C THR A 81 -15.84 0.17 -14.82
N SER A 82 -16.15 1.46 -14.97
CA SER A 82 -16.26 2.10 -16.30
C SER A 82 -14.91 2.45 -16.93
N LYS A 83 -13.82 2.36 -16.15
CA LYS A 83 -12.46 2.71 -16.58
C LYS A 83 -11.47 1.64 -16.17
N GLY A 84 -10.46 1.44 -17.01
CA GLY A 84 -9.36 0.56 -16.66
C GLY A 84 -8.47 1.22 -15.61
N GLY A 85 -8.06 0.46 -14.59
CA GLY A 85 -7.25 0.97 -13.48
C GLY A 85 -7.27 0.02 -12.28
N PHE A 86 -6.49 0.37 -11.26
CA PHE A 86 -6.46 -0.33 -9.98
C PHE A 86 -7.26 0.45 -8.93
N TYR A 87 -8.19 -0.23 -8.26
CA TYR A 87 -9.07 0.34 -7.24
C TYR A 87 -8.88 -0.40 -5.93
N THR A 88 -8.39 0.29 -4.91
CA THR A 88 -8.18 -0.31 -3.58
C THR A 88 -9.39 -0.05 -2.69
N LEU A 89 -9.92 -1.13 -2.11
CA LEU A 89 -10.85 -1.10 -0.99
C LEU A 89 -10.06 -1.37 0.30
N SER A 90 -10.30 -0.56 1.33
CA SER A 90 -9.70 -0.74 2.66
C SER A 90 -10.80 -1.03 3.69
N TYR A 91 -10.58 -2.09 4.46
CA TYR A 91 -11.46 -2.60 5.49
C TYR A 91 -10.75 -2.42 6.83
N SER A 92 -11.41 -1.78 7.78
CA SER A 92 -10.81 -1.57 9.09
C SER A 92 -11.82 -1.78 10.21
N VAL A 93 -11.33 -2.28 11.34
CA VAL A 93 -12.13 -2.44 12.55
C VAL A 93 -11.25 -2.24 13.77
N SER A 94 -11.76 -1.50 14.74
CA SER A 94 -11.11 -1.33 16.05
C SER A 94 -11.74 -2.25 17.08
N ASN A 95 -10.90 -2.85 17.91
CA ASN A 95 -11.33 -3.55 19.12
C ASN A 95 -11.83 -2.54 20.19
N LYS A 96 -12.40 -3.02 21.30
CA LYS A 96 -12.92 -2.14 22.37
C LYS A 96 -11.88 -1.23 23.04
N ASP A 97 -10.60 -1.60 22.93
CA ASP A 97 -9.46 -0.87 23.47
C ASP A 97 -8.87 0.13 22.45
N ASN A 98 -9.50 0.29 21.28
CA ASN A 98 -9.11 1.16 20.15
C ASN A 98 -7.85 0.73 19.40
N PHE A 99 -7.45 -0.54 19.49
CA PHE A 99 -6.47 -1.11 18.56
C PHE A 99 -7.16 -1.48 17.24
N SER A 100 -6.64 -0.97 16.13
CA SER A 100 -7.18 -1.21 14.79
C SER A 100 -6.44 -2.32 14.06
N VAL A 101 -7.18 -3.10 13.29
CA VAL A 101 -6.64 -3.96 12.23
C VAL A 101 -7.20 -3.52 10.89
N GLU A 102 -6.40 -3.69 9.84
CA GLU A 102 -6.77 -3.31 8.48
C GLU A 102 -6.46 -4.44 7.51
N ALA A 103 -7.32 -4.58 6.51
CA ALA A 103 -7.09 -5.43 5.34
C ALA A 103 -7.44 -4.64 4.08
N SER A 104 -6.90 -5.03 2.94
CA SER A 104 -7.17 -4.37 1.66
C SER A 104 -7.47 -5.37 0.56
N ARG A 105 -8.33 -4.95 -0.38
CA ARG A 105 -8.64 -5.67 -1.61
C ARG A 105 -8.32 -4.78 -2.79
N LEU A 106 -7.55 -5.31 -3.73
CA LEU A 106 -7.22 -4.63 -4.98
C LEU A 106 -8.17 -5.13 -6.07
N VAL A 107 -8.91 -4.22 -6.70
CA VAL A 107 -9.74 -4.54 -7.86
C VAL A 107 -9.04 -4.00 -9.10
N MET A 108 -8.58 -4.91 -9.96
CA MET A 108 -7.98 -4.59 -11.25
C MET A 108 -9.08 -4.59 -12.30
N VAL A 109 -9.35 -3.41 -12.88
CA VAL A 109 -10.25 -3.30 -14.03
C VAL A 109 -9.40 -3.18 -15.29
N LYS A 110 -9.50 -4.15 -16.19
CA LYS A 110 -8.77 -4.16 -17.46
C LYS A 110 -9.66 -3.80 -18.62
N ASN A 111 -9.11 -3.07 -19.58
CA ASN A 111 -9.77 -2.80 -20.84
C ASN A 111 -9.09 -3.60 -21.94
N PRO A 112 -9.61 -4.78 -22.35
CA PRO A 112 -8.94 -5.62 -23.34
C PRO A 112 -8.76 -4.92 -24.69
N ASN A 113 -9.63 -3.96 -25.03
CA ASN A 113 -9.70 -3.33 -26.34
C ASN A 113 -9.03 -1.95 -26.42
N SER A 114 -8.32 -1.51 -25.38
CA SER A 114 -7.66 -0.20 -25.33
C SER A 114 -6.25 -0.28 -24.76
N LEU A 115 -5.37 0.63 -25.18
CA LEU A 115 -4.09 0.87 -24.50
C LEU A 115 -4.32 1.43 -23.09
N ALA A 116 -5.36 2.23 -22.90
CA ALA A 116 -5.72 2.72 -21.56
C ALA A 116 -6.36 1.59 -20.74
N SER A 117 -5.63 1.04 -19.77
CA SER A 117 -6.01 -0.12 -18.97
C SER A 117 -5.15 -0.19 -17.69
N ALA A 118 -5.56 -1.03 -16.75
CA ALA A 118 -4.66 -1.62 -15.77
C ALA A 118 -3.81 -2.72 -16.42
N TYR A 119 -2.58 -2.88 -15.93
CA TYR A 119 -1.61 -3.87 -16.36
C TYR A 119 -0.82 -4.42 -15.17
N TYR A 120 -0.38 -5.67 -15.31
CA TYR A 120 0.78 -6.19 -14.61
C TYR A 120 2.06 -5.89 -15.40
N GLY A 121 2.99 -5.19 -14.77
CA GLY A 121 4.30 -4.84 -15.29
C GLY A 121 5.36 -5.87 -14.90
N GLU A 122 6.14 -6.24 -15.90
CA GLU A 122 7.36 -7.01 -15.79
C GLU A 122 8.52 -6.10 -16.22
N SER A 123 9.53 -5.93 -15.36
CA SER A 123 10.70 -5.10 -15.62
C SER A 123 11.98 -5.88 -15.46
N GLN A 124 12.87 -5.79 -16.46
CA GLN A 124 14.13 -6.53 -16.51
C GLN A 124 15.30 -5.62 -16.88
N TYR A 125 16.27 -5.50 -15.98
CA TYR A 125 17.53 -4.76 -16.18
C TYR A 125 18.73 -5.61 -15.76
N GLY A 126 19.48 -6.09 -16.74
CA GLY A 126 20.58 -7.04 -16.49
C GLY A 126 20.04 -8.31 -15.81
N SER A 127 20.55 -8.64 -14.62
CA SER A 127 20.10 -9.78 -13.82
C SER A 127 18.90 -9.48 -12.91
N ARG A 128 18.49 -8.22 -12.79
CA ARG A 128 17.33 -7.82 -11.96
C ARG A 128 16.06 -7.99 -12.77
N HIS A 129 15.08 -8.66 -12.19
CA HIS A 129 13.83 -9.00 -12.85
C HIS A 129 12.70 -8.99 -11.82
N TYR A 130 11.68 -8.17 -12.07
CA TYR A 130 10.51 -8.03 -11.22
C TYR A 130 9.25 -8.23 -12.05
N TYR A 131 8.19 -8.69 -11.40
CA TYR A 131 6.93 -9.11 -12.03
C TYR A 131 5.75 -8.57 -11.23
N ASN A 132 4.57 -8.55 -11.86
CA ASN A 132 3.28 -8.23 -11.23
C ASN A 132 3.21 -6.84 -10.60
N SER A 133 4.02 -5.89 -11.08
CA SER A 133 3.90 -4.48 -10.69
C SER A 133 2.57 -3.94 -11.21
N PRO A 134 1.68 -3.33 -10.40
CA PRO A 134 0.49 -2.69 -10.93
C PRO A 134 0.90 -1.42 -11.69
N ILE A 135 0.57 -1.36 -12.99
CA ILE A 135 0.87 -0.24 -13.89
C ILE A 135 -0.43 0.19 -14.56
N THR A 136 -0.71 1.48 -14.56
CA THR A 136 -1.90 2.06 -15.16
C THR A 136 -1.52 2.95 -16.33
N ILE A 137 -2.18 2.73 -17.48
CA ILE A 137 -2.14 3.67 -18.59
C ILE A 137 -3.51 4.34 -18.71
N THR A 138 -3.53 5.67 -18.67
CA THR A 138 -4.75 6.49 -18.72
C THR A 138 -4.82 7.27 -20.04
N ASP A 139 -5.96 7.21 -20.73
CA ASP A 139 -6.22 8.07 -21.90
C ASP A 139 -6.45 9.52 -21.46
N ARG A 140 -5.73 10.46 -22.08
CA ARG A 140 -5.82 11.89 -21.79
C ARG A 140 -6.83 12.63 -22.68
N GLY A 141 -7.49 11.93 -23.61
CA GLY A 141 -8.52 12.48 -24.50
C GLY A 141 -8.00 13.39 -25.61
N ASN A 142 -6.68 13.42 -25.83
CA ASN A 142 -6.02 14.28 -26.81
C ASN A 142 -5.04 13.51 -27.71
N GLY A 143 -5.19 12.18 -27.80
CA GLY A 143 -4.31 11.29 -28.56
C GLY A 143 -3.00 10.95 -27.84
N THR A 144 -2.87 11.29 -26.56
CA THR A 144 -1.76 10.87 -25.69
C THR A 144 -2.26 10.12 -24.48
N TYR A 145 -1.37 9.34 -23.87
CA TYR A 145 -1.66 8.47 -22.73
C TYR A 145 -0.70 8.80 -21.59
N LEU A 146 -1.17 8.78 -20.35
CA LEU A 146 -0.33 8.87 -19.17
C LEU A 146 -0.04 7.45 -18.69
N ILE A 147 1.23 7.06 -18.65
CA ILE A 147 1.68 5.87 -17.89
C ILE A 147 2.10 6.34 -16.49
N ASP A 148 1.65 5.66 -15.46
CA ASP A 148 2.01 5.97 -14.07
C ASP A 148 3.47 5.65 -13.76
N ASP A 149 4.00 4.53 -14.24
CA ASP A 149 5.43 4.22 -14.13
C ASP A 149 6.00 3.63 -15.43
N LEU A 150 6.72 4.47 -16.16
CA LEU A 150 7.41 4.13 -17.39
C LEU A 150 8.36 2.94 -17.20
N VAL A 151 9.04 2.84 -16.06
CA VAL A 151 10.03 1.78 -15.80
C VAL A 151 9.40 0.47 -15.30
N GLY A 152 8.07 0.32 -15.40
CA GLY A 152 7.37 -0.94 -15.14
C GLY A 152 7.49 -1.44 -13.70
N GLY A 153 7.50 -0.52 -12.72
CA GLY A 153 7.60 -0.85 -11.30
C GLY A 153 9.01 -1.25 -10.84
N PHE A 154 10.03 -1.10 -11.69
CA PHE A 154 11.40 -1.55 -11.39
C PHE A 154 11.92 -1.04 -10.05
N TYR A 155 11.58 0.21 -9.69
CA TYR A 155 11.95 0.80 -8.41
C TYR A 155 10.85 0.67 -7.37
N CYS A 156 9.67 1.23 -7.64
CA CYS A 156 8.55 1.28 -6.70
C CYS A 156 8.20 -0.10 -6.13
N TYR A 157 7.99 -1.09 -7.00
CA TYR A 157 7.55 -2.43 -6.61
C TYR A 157 8.70 -3.43 -6.52
N GLY A 158 9.75 -3.23 -7.31
CA GLY A 158 10.90 -4.13 -7.36
C GLY A 158 11.97 -3.81 -6.32
N ARG A 159 12.78 -2.78 -6.57
CA ARG A 159 13.99 -2.50 -5.79
C ARG A 159 13.73 -1.87 -4.42
N TYR A 160 12.66 -1.09 -4.29
CA TYR A 160 12.35 -0.30 -3.10
C TYR A 160 10.86 -0.39 -2.70
N PRO A 161 10.31 -1.61 -2.51
CA PRO A 161 8.92 -1.79 -2.13
C PRO A 161 8.62 -1.13 -0.78
N GLY A 162 7.52 -0.39 -0.71
CA GLY A 162 7.02 0.25 0.52
C GLY A 162 7.67 1.60 0.89
N TYR A 163 8.46 2.18 -0.01
CA TYR A 163 9.08 3.51 0.22
C TYR A 163 8.16 4.68 -0.17
N GLU A 164 7.05 4.41 -0.84
CA GLU A 164 6.02 5.40 -1.13
C GLU A 164 5.14 5.70 0.10
N PRO A 165 4.58 6.91 0.24
CA PRO A 165 4.70 8.06 -0.66
C PRO A 165 5.93 8.95 -0.35
N THR A 166 6.86 8.47 0.49
CA THR A 166 8.03 9.27 0.91
C THR A 166 8.95 9.59 -0.26
N TYR A 167 9.07 8.66 -1.20
CA TYR A 167 9.88 8.78 -2.41
C TYR A 167 9.01 8.54 -3.65
N ASP A 168 9.11 9.44 -4.61
CA ASP A 168 8.37 9.39 -5.89
C ASP A 168 9.14 8.53 -6.91
N PHE A 169 8.97 7.21 -6.80
CA PHE A 169 9.69 6.26 -7.64
C PHE A 169 8.94 5.89 -8.93
N HIS A 170 7.67 6.24 -9.04
CA HIS A 170 6.89 6.14 -10.27
C HIS A 170 7.46 7.09 -11.32
N CYS A 171 7.99 6.54 -12.42
CA CYS A 171 8.49 7.34 -13.54
C CYS A 171 7.32 7.73 -14.44
N GLU A 172 6.52 8.71 -14.02
CA GLU A 172 5.31 9.09 -14.74
C GLU A 172 5.67 9.66 -16.11
N ALA A 173 4.97 9.25 -17.17
CA ALA A 173 5.31 9.71 -18.51
C ALA A 173 4.09 9.85 -19.42
N ILE A 174 4.22 10.73 -20.41
CA ILE A 174 3.26 10.89 -21.49
C ILE A 174 3.75 10.08 -22.68
N LEU A 175 2.91 9.17 -23.15
CA LEU A 175 3.12 8.34 -24.31
C LEU A 175 2.20 8.75 -25.47
N LYS A 176 2.62 8.41 -26.68
CA LYS A 176 1.78 8.48 -27.88
C LYS A 176 1.77 7.12 -28.55
N LEU A 177 0.56 6.64 -28.88
CA LEU A 177 0.37 5.45 -29.71
C LEU A 177 0.19 5.88 -31.16
N ASN A 178 1.05 5.39 -32.05
CA ASN A 178 0.99 5.64 -33.48
C ASN A 178 0.07 4.65 -34.20
N ALA A 179 -0.27 4.97 -35.45
CA ALA A 179 -1.17 4.14 -36.26
C ALA A 179 -0.61 2.75 -36.63
N ASP A 180 0.72 2.57 -36.56
CA ASP A 180 1.41 1.30 -36.75
C ASP A 180 1.59 0.50 -35.43
N ASN A 181 0.93 0.95 -34.36
CA ASN A 181 1.04 0.46 -32.99
C ASN A 181 2.41 0.63 -32.34
N SER A 182 3.30 1.46 -32.90
CA SER A 182 4.49 1.90 -32.17
C SER A 182 4.12 2.89 -31.07
N ILE A 183 4.88 2.85 -29.97
CA ILE A 183 4.74 3.75 -28.83
C ILE A 183 5.95 4.67 -28.78
N GLU A 184 5.69 5.97 -28.70
CA GLU A 184 6.70 7.01 -28.54
C GLU A 184 6.58 7.67 -27.17
N LEU A 185 7.73 7.99 -26.57
CA LEU A 185 7.80 8.83 -25.38
C LEU A 185 7.64 10.29 -25.79
N VAL A 186 6.65 10.97 -25.25
CA VAL A 186 6.40 12.40 -25.48
C VAL A 186 7.12 13.24 -24.42
N GLN A 187 6.98 12.87 -23.16
CA GLN A 187 7.52 13.62 -22.03
C GLN A 187 7.63 12.71 -20.81
N VAL A 188 8.67 12.89 -20.00
CA VAL A 188 8.74 12.34 -18.63
C VAL A 188 8.31 13.43 -17.64
N GLY A 189 7.50 13.02 -16.67
CA GLY A 189 6.91 13.84 -15.62
C GLY A 189 7.82 13.97 -14.39
N SER A 190 7.23 13.90 -13.20
CA SER A 190 7.97 13.89 -11.95
C SER A 190 8.70 12.55 -11.81
N TRP A 191 9.92 12.59 -11.29
CA TRP A 191 10.63 11.37 -10.94
C TRP A 191 11.78 11.66 -9.98
N TYR A 192 12.02 10.75 -9.04
CA TYR A 192 13.07 10.91 -8.03
C TYR A 192 14.47 11.14 -8.60
N TRP A 193 14.80 10.54 -9.76
CA TRP A 193 16.12 10.64 -10.38
C TRP A 193 16.21 11.70 -11.50
N ALA A 194 15.26 12.63 -11.58
CA ALA A 194 15.39 13.78 -12.47
C ALA A 194 16.74 14.51 -12.24
N PRO A 195 17.45 14.98 -13.29
CA PRO A 195 17.01 15.06 -14.69
C PRO A 195 17.42 13.86 -15.58
N ASP A 196 18.01 12.80 -15.03
CA ASP A 196 18.52 11.66 -15.79
C ASP A 196 17.37 10.71 -16.14
N PHE A 197 16.56 11.08 -17.13
CA PHE A 197 15.37 10.33 -17.52
C PHE A 197 15.67 9.17 -18.48
N PRO A 198 14.93 8.05 -18.36
CA PRO A 198 14.94 7.01 -19.39
C PRO A 198 14.40 7.54 -20.72
N THR A 199 14.82 6.91 -21.81
CA THR A 199 14.22 7.13 -23.14
C THR A 199 13.73 5.82 -23.74
N ILE A 200 12.62 5.85 -24.48
CA ILE A 200 12.13 4.67 -25.21
C ILE A 200 12.90 4.54 -26.52
N THR A 201 13.68 3.47 -26.66
CA THR A 201 14.37 3.11 -27.91
C THR A 201 13.49 2.28 -28.83
N SER A 202 12.57 1.50 -28.27
CA SER A 202 11.54 0.75 -29.00
C SER A 202 10.31 0.58 -28.11
N GLY A 203 9.14 0.98 -28.60
CA GLY A 203 7.87 0.81 -27.91
C GLY A 203 6.84 0.23 -28.85
N THR A 204 6.08 -0.78 -28.41
CA THR A 204 5.05 -1.43 -29.22
C THR A 204 3.83 -1.79 -28.39
N TYR A 205 2.67 -1.75 -29.01
CA TYR A 205 1.41 -2.30 -28.49
C TYR A 205 0.93 -3.41 -29.43
N ASP A 206 0.57 -4.56 -28.89
CA ASP A 206 -0.13 -5.61 -29.63
C ASP A 206 -1.63 -5.54 -29.30
N PRO A 207 -2.50 -5.07 -30.20
CA PRO A 207 -3.93 -4.99 -29.95
C PRO A 207 -4.62 -6.36 -29.79
N ALA A 208 -4.02 -7.45 -30.27
CA ALA A 208 -4.62 -8.78 -30.19
C ALA A 208 -4.46 -9.39 -28.79
N THR A 209 -3.33 -9.16 -28.14
CA THR A 209 -3.05 -9.64 -26.78
C THR A 209 -3.24 -8.55 -25.72
N GLY A 210 -3.30 -7.28 -26.14
CA GLY A 210 -3.26 -6.12 -25.25
C GLY A 210 -1.88 -5.90 -24.62
N THR A 211 -0.80 -6.50 -25.14
CA THR A 211 0.53 -6.41 -24.55
C THR A 211 1.24 -5.13 -24.95
N VAL A 212 1.89 -4.46 -23.99
CA VAL A 212 2.84 -3.37 -24.26
C VAL A 212 4.26 -3.90 -24.06
N THR A 213 5.17 -3.58 -24.96
CA THR A 213 6.61 -3.84 -24.78
C THR A 213 7.40 -2.56 -25.01
N LEU A 214 8.16 -2.15 -24.01
CA LEU A 214 9.07 -1.00 -24.04
C LEU A 214 10.51 -1.48 -23.84
N ILE A 215 11.42 -0.96 -24.64
CA ILE A 215 12.87 -1.10 -24.49
C ILE A 215 13.43 0.28 -24.25
N GLU A 216 13.99 0.48 -23.07
CA GLU A 216 14.44 1.79 -22.60
C GLU A 216 15.95 1.86 -22.52
N ASP A 217 16.51 2.99 -22.95
CA ASP A 217 17.88 3.35 -22.59
C ASP A 217 17.88 3.83 -21.14
N PHE A 218 18.60 3.07 -20.31
CA PHE A 218 18.60 3.18 -18.86
C PHE A 218 20.03 3.28 -18.29
N GLY A 219 20.94 3.92 -19.04
CA GLY A 219 22.32 4.17 -18.59
C GLY A 219 23.14 2.89 -18.40
N GLY A 220 23.03 1.93 -19.33
CA GLY A 220 23.72 0.65 -19.26
C GLY A 220 23.08 -0.43 -20.14
N SER A 221 22.76 -1.59 -19.54
CA SER A 221 21.90 -2.57 -20.22
C SER A 221 20.52 -1.95 -20.48
N PRO A 222 19.85 -2.24 -21.59
CA PRO A 222 18.50 -1.74 -21.79
C PRO A 222 17.59 -2.29 -20.69
N LEU A 223 16.71 -1.44 -20.17
CA LEU A 223 15.59 -1.88 -19.35
C LEU A 223 14.49 -2.36 -20.29
N LYS A 224 14.07 -3.62 -20.15
CA LYS A 224 12.91 -4.15 -20.85
C LYS A 224 11.70 -4.10 -19.92
N VAL A 225 10.63 -3.47 -20.37
CA VAL A 225 9.33 -3.46 -19.70
C VAL A 225 8.31 -4.16 -20.57
N VAL A 226 7.58 -5.10 -19.98
CA VAL A 226 6.43 -5.78 -20.62
C VAL A 226 5.22 -5.58 -19.73
N LEU A 227 4.12 -5.07 -20.30
CA LEU A 227 2.86 -4.87 -19.59
C LEU A 227 1.79 -5.81 -20.16
N THR A 228 1.13 -6.56 -19.29
CA THR A 228 0.06 -7.52 -19.64
C THR A 228 -1.21 -7.25 -18.83
N LYS A 229 -2.37 -7.46 -19.45
CA LYS A 229 -3.69 -7.30 -18.80
C LYS A 229 -4.15 -8.59 -18.13
#